data_AF-A0A966TU35-F1
#
_entry.id   AF-A0A966TU35-F1
#
_cell.length_a   1.000
_cell.length_b   1.000
_cell.length_c   1.000
_cell.angle_alpha   90.00
_cell.angle_beta   90.00
_cell.angle_gamma   90.00
#
_symmetry.space_group_name_H-M   'P 1'
#
loop_
_entity.id
_entity.type
_entity.pdbx_description
1 polymer ?
#
loop_
_entity_poly.entity_id
_entity_poly.type
_entity_poly.pdbx_seq_one_letter_code
_entity_poly.pdbx_strand_id
1 'polypeptide(L)' 'MNGLRQAQVARIFGAEAAGPAIEAFVRGLGLPTRLSEQGITPAEFAGLAARWNGDAPIATNPRAVRGAADLLEILQLAA' A
#
# COMPACT_ATOMS: atom_id res chain seq x y z
N MET A 1 -7.16 14.89 -8.84
CA MET A 1 -6.13 14.22 -9.69
C MET A 1 -5.95 12.73 -9.39
N ASN A 2 -5.86 12.31 -8.12
CA ASN A 2 -5.65 10.89 -7.78
C ASN A 2 -6.77 9.96 -8.31
N GLY A 3 -8.04 10.35 -8.14
CA GLY A 3 -9.19 9.55 -8.60
C GLY A 3 -9.21 9.26 -10.11
N LEU A 4 -8.81 10.22 -10.95
CA LEU A 4 -8.74 10.00 -12.42
C LEU A 4 -7.66 8.97 -12.79
N ARG A 5 -6.52 9.00 -12.10
CA ARG A 5 -5.45 8.00 -12.29
C ARG A 5 -5.91 6.62 -11.83
N GLN A 6 -6.57 6.53 -10.67
CA GLN A 6 -7.15 5.28 -10.17
C GLN A 6 -8.17 4.69 -11.16
N ALA A 7 -9.09 5.49 -11.68
CA ALA A 7 -10.08 5.06 -12.67
C ALA A 7 -9.44 4.62 -14.00
N GLN A 8 -8.36 5.28 -14.43
CA GLN A 8 -7.61 4.87 -15.62
C GLN A 8 -6.96 3.50 -15.42
N VAL A 9 -6.33 3.25 -14.27
CA VAL A 9 -5.72 1.95 -13.96
C VAL A 9 -6.80 0.86 -13.88
N ALA A 10 -7.91 1.12 -13.19
CA ALA A 10 -9.03 0.18 -13.12
C ALA A 10 -9.52 -0.22 -14.53
N ARG A 11 -9.66 0.77 -15.43
CA ARG A 11 -10.03 0.54 -16.84
C ARG A 11 -9.02 -0.34 -17.60
N ILE A 12 -7.71 -0.13 -17.38
CA ILE A 12 -6.66 -0.97 -18.01
C ILE A 12 -6.79 -2.43 -17.58
N PHE A 13 -7.11 -2.67 -16.31
CA PHE A 13 -7.37 -4.01 -15.80
C PHE A 13 -8.78 -4.55 -16.13
N GLY A 14 -9.63 -3.77 -16.80
CA GLY A 14 -11.03 -4.14 -17.05
C GLY A 14 -11.86 -4.30 -15.78
N ALA A 15 -11.51 -3.59 -14.71
CA ALA A 15 -12.10 -3.71 -13.38
C ALA A 15 -12.76 -2.39 -12.92
N GLU A 16 -13.65 -2.49 -11.93
CA GLU A 16 -14.30 -1.32 -11.31
C GLU A 16 -13.35 -0.52 -10.42
N ALA A 17 -12.39 -1.18 -9.77
CA ALA A 17 -11.44 -0.58 -8.85
C ALA A 17 -10.01 -1.08 -9.08
N ALA A 18 -9.05 -0.15 -9.11
CA ALA A 18 -7.65 -0.45 -9.38
C ALA A 18 -6.99 -1.32 -8.28
N GLY A 19 -7.25 -1.03 -7.01
CA GLY A 19 -6.62 -1.73 -5.87
C GLY A 19 -6.87 -3.25 -5.90
N PRO A 20 -8.14 -3.71 -5.84
CA PRO A 20 -8.46 -5.13 -5.90
C PRO A 20 -7.98 -5.81 -7.19
N ALA A 21 -8.01 -5.10 -8.32
CA ALA A 21 -7.55 -5.63 -9.60
C ALA A 21 -6.04 -5.89 -9.61
N ILE A 22 -5.25 -4.95 -9.10
CA ILE A 22 -3.79 -5.11 -8.95
C ILE A 22 -3.50 -6.25 -7.97
N GLU A 23 -4.21 -6.32 -6.85
CA GLU A 23 -4.02 -7.38 -5.87
C GLU A 23 -4.29 -8.77 -6.46
N ALA A 24 -5.41 -8.95 -7.17
CA ALA A 24 -5.75 -10.19 -7.84
C ALA A 24 -4.70 -10.58 -8.90
N PHE A 25 -4.22 -9.60 -9.67
CA PHE A 25 -3.16 -9.80 -10.65
C PHE A 25 -1.84 -10.26 -10.00
N VAL A 26 -1.37 -9.57 -8.96
CA VAL A 26 -0.13 -9.92 -8.24
C VAL A 26 -0.23 -11.32 -7.64
N ARG A 27 -1.38 -11.67 -7.04
CA ARG A 27 -1.64 -13.03 -6.54
C ARG A 27 -1.63 -14.07 -7.66
N GLY A 28 -2.18 -13.75 -8.84
CA GLY A 28 -2.15 -14.60 -10.02
C GLY A 28 -0.75 -14.89 -10.57
N LEU A 29 0.23 -14.02 -10.27
CA LEU A 29 1.66 -14.24 -10.55
C LEU A 29 2.36 -15.11 -9.50
N GLY A 30 1.67 -15.52 -8.43
CA GLY A 30 2.25 -16.27 -7.32
C GLY A 30 3.07 -15.40 -6.35
N LEU A 31 2.88 -14.07 -6.37
CA LEU A 31 3.54 -13.15 -5.47
C LEU A 31 2.69 -12.88 -4.21
N PRO A 32 3.31 -12.64 -3.05
CA PRO A 32 2.60 -12.29 -1.83
C PRO A 32 1.91 -10.94 -1.97
N THR A 33 0.69 -10.83 -1.43
CA THR A 33 -0.08 -9.57 -1.35
C THR A 33 -0.40 -9.17 0.09
N ARG A 34 0.11 -9.92 1.07
CA ARG A 34 0.05 -9.60 2.50
C ARG A 34 1.44 -9.60 3.13
N LEU A 35 1.62 -8.75 4.13
CA LEU A 35 2.84 -8.70 4.93
C LEU A 35 3.09 -10.00 5.68
N SER A 36 2.01 -10.65 6.15
CA SER A 36 2.06 -11.94 6.84
C SER A 36 2.58 -13.09 5.97
N GLU A 37 2.39 -13.05 4.64
CA GLU A 37 2.97 -14.03 3.69
C GLU A 37 4.51 -13.91 3.59
N GLN A 38 5.10 -12.85 4.16
CA GLN A 38 6.54 -12.65 4.29
C GLN A 38 7.02 -12.70 5.75
N GLY A 39 6.17 -13.16 6.67
CA GLY A 39 6.50 -13.29 8.09
C GLY A 39 6.50 -11.98 8.86
N ILE A 40 6.03 -10.87 8.26
CA ILE A 40 5.91 -9.59 8.96
C ILE A 40 4.57 -9.56 9.69
N THR A 41 4.63 -9.36 10.99
CA THR A 41 3.47 -9.43 11.89
C THR A 41 3.04 -8.04 12.38
N PRO A 42 1.78 -7.87 12.81
CA PRO A 42 1.31 -6.60 13.37
C PRO A 42 2.13 -6.07 14.55
N ALA A 43 2.81 -6.96 15.29
CA ALA A 43 3.69 -6.59 16.39
C ALA A 43 4.89 -5.74 15.93
N GLU A 44 5.31 -5.87 14.67
CA GLU A 44 6.44 -5.15 14.09
C GLU A 44 6.04 -3.79 13.50
N PHE A 45 4.76 -3.55 13.25
CA PHE A 45 4.31 -2.40 12.46
C PHE A 45 4.68 -1.06 13.09
N ALA A 46 4.52 -0.91 14.41
CA ALA A 46 4.90 0.31 15.11
C ALA A 46 6.40 0.60 14.97
N GLY A 47 7.22 -0.44 15.07
CA GLY A 47 8.68 -0.34 14.88
C GLY A 47 9.06 0.00 13.44
N LEU A 48 8.38 -0.59 12.45
CA LEU A 48 8.59 -0.28 11.03
C LEU A 48 8.18 1.16 10.70
N ALA A 49 7.01 1.61 11.18
CA ALA A 49 6.53 2.96 10.98
C ALA A 49 7.46 4.02 11.59
N ALA A 50 8.05 3.74 12.75
CA ALA A 50 8.99 4.63 13.43
C ALA A 50 10.34 4.78 12.72
N ARG A 51 10.69 3.88 11.78
CA ARG A 51 11.95 3.95 11.02
C ARG A 51 11.95 5.03 9.95
N TRP A 52 10.77 5.49 9.52
CA TRP A 52 10.71 6.54 8.52
C TRP A 52 11.09 7.90 9.13
N ASN A 53 12.02 8.58 8.49
CA ASN A 53 12.62 9.83 8.95
C ASN A 53 12.03 11.08 8.26
N GLY A 54 10.96 10.94 7.50
CA GLY A 54 10.34 12.05 6.76
C GLY A 54 10.81 12.18 5.31
N ASP A 55 11.72 11.33 4.84
CA ASP A 55 12.33 11.48 3.52
C ASP A 55 11.48 10.87 2.38
N ALA A 56 11.82 11.27 1.15
CA ALA A 56 11.32 10.68 -0.09
C ALA A 56 11.73 9.19 -0.19
N PRO A 57 10.93 8.33 -0.87
CA PRO A 57 9.77 8.67 -1.69
C PRO A 57 8.45 8.77 -0.93
N ILE A 58 8.37 8.40 0.35
CA ILE A 58 7.12 8.45 1.12
C ILE A 58 6.61 9.90 1.24
N ALA A 59 7.53 10.85 1.45
CA ALA A 59 7.20 12.28 1.55
C ALA A 59 6.53 12.88 0.30
N THR A 60 6.71 12.27 -0.87
CA THR A 60 6.15 12.77 -2.14
C THR A 60 4.82 12.12 -2.51
N ASN A 61 4.25 11.31 -1.61
CA ASN A 61 2.99 10.62 -1.85
C ASN A 61 1.82 11.63 -2.05
N PRO A 62 0.96 11.44 -3.07
CA PRO A 62 -0.22 12.27 -3.27
C PRO A 62 -1.19 12.32 -2.08
N ARG A 63 -1.24 11.24 -1.26
CA ARG A 63 -1.82 11.27 0.08
C ARG A 63 -0.71 11.64 1.05
N ALA A 64 -0.80 12.83 1.65
CA ALA A 64 0.20 13.29 2.61
C ALA A 64 0.35 12.31 3.79
N VAL A 65 1.59 11.94 4.07
CA VAL A 65 1.99 11.14 5.23
C VAL A 65 2.70 12.09 6.20
N ARG A 66 2.14 12.28 7.39
CA ARG A 66 2.58 13.29 8.37
C ARG A 66 3.47 12.71 9.47
N GLY A 67 3.53 11.38 9.58
CA GLY A 67 4.37 10.71 10.57
C GLY A 67 4.07 9.22 10.69
N ALA A 68 4.65 8.60 11.72
CA ALA A 68 4.56 7.16 11.96
C ALA A 68 3.10 6.66 12.13
N ALA A 69 2.18 7.47 12.64
CA ALA A 69 0.78 7.06 12.78
C ALA A 69 0.10 6.79 11.43
N ASP A 70 0.35 7.65 10.43
CA ASP A 70 -0.19 7.47 9.07
C ASP A 70 0.43 6.22 8.40
N LEU A 71 1.71 5.95 8.65
CA LEU A 71 2.37 4.74 8.17
C LEU A 71 1.82 3.47 8.84
N LEU A 72 1.52 3.54 10.14
CA LEU A 72 0.90 2.43 10.85
C LEU A 72 -0.47 2.08 10.25
N GLU A 73 -1.29 3.08 9.92
CA GLU A 73 -2.56 2.87 9.21
C GLU A 73 -2.34 2.14 7.87
N ILE A 74 -1.33 2.54 7.10
CA ILE A 74 -1.02 1.91 5.81
C ILE A 74 -0.57 0.45 6.00
N LEU A 75 0.29 0.18 6.98
CA LEU A 75 0.73 -1.19 7.30
C LEU A 75 -0.44 -2.09 7.70
N GLN A 76 -1.41 -1.55 8.44
CA GLN A 76 -2.63 -2.27 8.83
C GLN A 76 -3.51 -2.65 7.63
N LEU A 77 -3.52 -1.86 6.55
CA LEU A 77 -4.25 -2.22 5.32
C LEU A 77 -3.62 -3.40 4.57
N ALA A 78 -2.36 -3.72 4.84
CA ALA A 78 -1.59 -4.78 4.18
C ALA A 78 -1.36 -6.03 5.07
N ALA A 79 -1.94 -6.05 6.27
CA ALA A 79 -1.81 -7.14 7.25
C ALA A 79 -2.37 -8.47 6.75
#